data_AF-A0A7R9ZNG3-F1
#
_entry.id   AF-A0A7R9ZNG3-F1
#
_cell.length_a   1.000
_cell.length_b   1.000
_cell.length_c   1.000
_cell.angle_alpha   90.00
_cell.angle_beta   90.00
_cell.angle_gamma   90.00
#
_symmetry.space_group_name_H-M   'P 1'
#
loop_
_entity.id
_entity.type
_entity.pdbx_description
1 polymer ?
#
loop_
_entity_poly.entity_id
_entity_poly.type
_entity_poly.pdbx_seq_one_letter_code
_entity_poly.pdbx_strand_id
1 'polypeptide(L)'
;MRSQLFQTALCVVYTPDKEHFGIVPLEAMYAGTPVLAVNSGGPTETVVDSRTGFLREPTPQAFAGALEILIQDPQRATVMGKQARIHVEKSFGADRFREQWDELVLSTQERKSKRKVMPSGALIVPLVSMLFLVVSIIFILWIITGFVLRSVAEYSSGRVLAQEL
;
A
#
# COMPACT_ATOMS: atom_id res chain seq x y z
N MET A 1 -23.56 -25.38 -13.09
CA MET A 1 -24.64 -25.68 -12.13
C MET A 1 -25.10 -24.45 -11.36
N ARG A 2 -24.28 -23.80 -10.48
CA ARG A 2 -24.73 -22.61 -9.72
C ARG A 2 -24.99 -21.36 -10.58
N SER A 3 -24.11 -21.03 -11.53
CA SER A 3 -24.34 -19.85 -12.40
C SER A 3 -25.56 -20.00 -13.32
N GLN A 4 -25.89 -21.23 -13.72
CA GLN A 4 -27.08 -21.51 -14.52
C GLN A 4 -28.36 -21.20 -13.74
N LEU A 5 -28.40 -21.55 -12.44
CA LEU A 5 -29.54 -21.22 -11.58
C LEU A 5 -29.74 -19.70 -11.47
N PHE A 6 -28.65 -18.93 -11.33
CA PHE A 6 -28.73 -17.48 -11.34
C PHE A 6 -29.28 -16.96 -12.67
N GLN A 7 -28.72 -17.41 -13.80
CA GLN A 7 -29.10 -16.94 -15.13
C GLN A 7 -30.57 -17.22 -15.49
N THR A 8 -31.17 -18.27 -14.91
CA THR A 8 -32.59 -18.60 -15.12
C THR A 8 -33.53 -17.92 -14.13
N ALA A 9 -33.01 -17.30 -13.07
CA ALA A 9 -33.82 -16.64 -12.06
C ALA A 9 -34.20 -15.21 -12.49
N LEU A 10 -35.41 -14.77 -12.13
CA LEU A 10 -35.83 -13.37 -12.29
C LEU A 10 -34.95 -12.43 -11.46
N CYS A 11 -34.64 -12.84 -10.23
CA CYS A 11 -33.86 -12.08 -9.26
C CYS A 11 -33.36 -13.05 -8.17
N VAL A 12 -32.23 -12.72 -7.55
CA VAL A 12 -31.76 -13.40 -6.33
C VAL A 12 -32.21 -12.61 -5.12
N VAL A 13 -32.96 -13.27 -4.23
CA VAL A 13 -33.38 -12.71 -2.95
C VAL A 13 -32.33 -13.06 -1.89
N TYR A 14 -31.77 -12.04 -1.24
CA TYR A 14 -30.71 -12.17 -0.26
C TYR A 14 -31.13 -11.50 1.06
N THR A 15 -31.58 -12.31 2.00
CA THR A 15 -32.18 -11.86 3.28
C THR A 15 -31.24 -11.75 4.50
N PRO A 16 -29.96 -12.19 4.50
CA PRO A 16 -29.10 -11.97 5.67
C PRO A 16 -28.99 -10.49 6.07
N ASP A 17 -29.23 -10.21 7.35
CA ASP A 17 -29.00 -8.89 7.94
C ASP A 17 -27.56 -8.82 8.49
N LYS A 18 -26.90 -7.65 8.34
CA LYS A 18 -25.53 -7.38 8.82
C LYS A 18 -24.50 -8.40 8.34
N GLU A 19 -24.68 -8.90 7.12
CA GLU A 19 -23.68 -9.74 6.50
C GLU A 19 -22.49 -8.86 6.06
N HIS A 20 -21.25 -9.37 6.14
CA HIS A 20 -20.05 -8.55 5.99
C HIS A 20 -19.51 -8.44 4.55
N PHE A 21 -19.64 -9.47 3.72
CA PHE A 21 -18.94 -9.57 2.43
C PHE A 21 -19.84 -9.61 1.19
N GLY A 22 -21.04 -10.17 1.30
CA GLY A 22 -22.03 -10.16 0.21
C GLY A 22 -21.60 -10.94 -1.03
N ILE A 23 -20.87 -12.05 -0.87
CA ILE A 23 -20.35 -12.82 -2.01
C ILE A 23 -21.46 -13.35 -2.92
N VAL A 24 -22.58 -13.79 -2.34
CA VAL A 24 -23.73 -14.30 -3.12
C VAL A 24 -24.33 -13.22 -4.02
N PRO A 25 -24.61 -11.99 -3.53
CA PRO A 25 -24.91 -10.85 -4.39
C PRO A 25 -23.93 -10.67 -5.56
N LEU A 26 -22.63 -10.68 -5.30
CA LEU A 26 -21.61 -10.53 -6.36
C LEU A 26 -21.68 -11.64 -7.40
N GLU A 27 -21.80 -12.90 -6.98
CA GLU A 27 -21.90 -14.04 -7.91
C GLU A 27 -23.16 -13.97 -8.78
N ALA A 28 -24.29 -13.56 -8.20
CA ALA A 28 -25.55 -13.40 -8.92
C ALA A 28 -25.48 -12.26 -9.94
N MET A 29 -24.96 -11.10 -9.51
CA MET A 29 -24.77 -9.94 -10.36
C MET A 29 -23.78 -10.22 -11.49
N TYR A 30 -22.67 -10.92 -11.21
CA TYR A 30 -21.71 -11.38 -12.22
C TYR A 30 -22.36 -12.32 -13.24
N ALA A 31 -23.27 -13.19 -12.80
CA ALA A 31 -24.05 -14.06 -13.68
C ALA A 31 -25.09 -13.30 -14.53
N GLY A 32 -25.30 -12.00 -14.29
CA GLY A 32 -26.27 -11.17 -15.02
C GLY A 32 -27.66 -11.16 -14.40
N THR A 33 -27.78 -11.47 -13.11
CA THR A 33 -29.06 -11.55 -12.40
C THR A 33 -29.14 -10.43 -11.36
N PRO A 34 -30.22 -9.63 -11.34
CA PRO A 34 -30.36 -8.58 -10.35
C PRO A 34 -30.57 -9.17 -8.94
N VAL A 35 -30.19 -8.40 -7.92
CA VAL A 35 -30.26 -8.83 -6.52
C VAL A 35 -31.25 -7.97 -5.74
N LEU A 36 -32.15 -8.60 -4.99
CA LEU A 36 -32.95 -7.96 -3.94
C LEU A 36 -32.33 -8.33 -2.60
N ALA A 37 -31.74 -7.37 -1.91
CA ALA A 37 -31.04 -7.59 -0.66
C ALA A 37 -31.54 -6.69 0.48
N VAL A 38 -31.22 -7.10 1.72
CA VAL A 38 -31.38 -6.24 2.89
C VAL A 38 -30.49 -5.01 2.74
N ASN A 39 -31.00 -3.83 3.11
CA ASN A 39 -30.27 -2.57 3.13
C ASN A 39 -29.30 -2.48 4.33
N SER A 40 -28.45 -3.48 4.51
CA SER A 40 -27.44 -3.52 5.56
C SER A 40 -26.23 -4.34 5.11
N GLY A 41 -25.06 -4.04 5.69
CA GLY A 41 -23.84 -4.82 5.48
C GLY A 41 -23.29 -4.80 4.05
N GLY A 42 -22.58 -5.86 3.67
CA GLY A 42 -21.89 -6.03 2.39
C GLY A 42 -22.75 -5.83 1.13
N PRO A 43 -24.04 -6.23 1.08
CA PRO A 43 -24.92 -5.88 -0.04
C PRO A 43 -24.98 -4.38 -0.35
N THR A 44 -24.87 -3.50 0.65
CA THR A 44 -24.90 -2.05 0.43
C THR A 44 -23.65 -1.50 -0.28
N GLU A 45 -22.55 -2.27 -0.27
CA GLU A 45 -21.31 -1.91 -0.96
C GLU A 45 -21.33 -2.28 -2.44
N THR A 46 -22.15 -3.27 -2.82
CA THR A 46 -22.12 -3.90 -4.15
C THR A 46 -23.39 -3.68 -4.96
N VAL A 47 -24.56 -3.63 -4.32
CA VAL A 47 -25.84 -3.41 -4.99
C VAL A 47 -26.12 -1.91 -5.11
N VAL A 48 -26.28 -1.43 -6.34
CA VAL A 48 -26.75 -0.08 -6.64
C VAL A 48 -28.28 -0.12 -6.76
N ASP A 49 -28.97 0.45 -5.76
CA ASP A 49 -30.43 0.41 -5.68
C ASP A 49 -31.09 0.94 -6.97
N SER A 50 -32.13 0.24 -7.40
CA SER A 50 -32.93 0.49 -8.59
C SER A 50 -32.17 0.44 -9.93
N ARG A 51 -30.85 0.13 -9.91
CA ARG A 51 -29.99 0.02 -11.10
C ARG A 51 -29.45 -1.39 -11.33
N THR A 52 -28.92 -2.03 -10.30
CA THR A 52 -28.37 -3.40 -10.38
C THR A 52 -29.16 -4.38 -9.51
N GLY A 53 -30.11 -3.87 -8.75
CA GLY A 53 -30.88 -4.61 -7.76
C GLY A 53 -31.76 -3.67 -6.94
N PHE A 54 -32.23 -4.16 -5.79
CA PHE A 54 -32.95 -3.39 -4.79
C PHE A 54 -32.38 -3.63 -3.41
N LEU A 55 -32.29 -2.55 -2.62
CA LEU A 55 -31.95 -2.61 -1.20
C LEU A 55 -33.20 -2.25 -0.40
N ARG A 56 -33.65 -3.15 0.47
CA ARG A 56 -34.91 -2.98 1.22
C ARG A 56 -34.72 -3.28 2.70
N GLU A 57 -35.59 -2.70 3.53
CA GLU A 57 -35.71 -3.09 4.93
C GLU A 57 -36.04 -4.58 5.04
N PRO A 58 -35.58 -5.29 6.09
CA PRO A 58 -35.79 -6.73 6.28
C PRO A 58 -37.22 -7.05 6.71
N THR A 59 -38.19 -6.59 5.92
CA THR A 59 -39.63 -6.78 6.14
C THR A 59 -40.25 -7.47 4.93
N PRO A 60 -41.22 -8.39 5.13
CA PRO A 60 -41.91 -9.05 4.02
C PRO A 60 -42.54 -8.07 3.03
N GLN A 61 -43.10 -6.97 3.51
CA GLN A 61 -43.78 -5.98 2.68
C GLN A 61 -42.82 -5.26 1.73
N ALA A 62 -41.63 -4.86 2.23
CA ALA A 62 -40.65 -4.17 1.40
C ALA A 62 -40.08 -5.09 0.30
N PHE A 63 -39.84 -6.36 0.64
CA PHE A 63 -39.37 -7.35 -0.33
C PHE A 63 -40.46 -7.71 -1.36
N ALA A 64 -41.70 -7.90 -0.90
CA ALA A 64 -42.83 -8.18 -1.79
C ALA A 64 -43.04 -7.05 -2.81
N GLY A 65 -43.01 -5.78 -2.39
CA GLY A 65 -43.15 -4.64 -3.30
C GLY A 65 -42.02 -4.57 -4.33
N ALA A 66 -40.79 -4.91 -3.96
CA ALA A 66 -39.67 -4.97 -4.91
C ALA A 66 -39.80 -6.13 -5.91
N LEU A 67 -40.25 -7.31 -5.45
CA LEU A 67 -40.51 -8.45 -6.32
C LEU A 67 -41.67 -8.18 -7.28
N GLU A 68 -42.74 -7.54 -6.82
CA GLU A 68 -43.89 -7.18 -7.65
C GLU A 68 -43.48 -6.32 -8.85
N ILE A 69 -42.58 -5.34 -8.64
CA ILE A 69 -42.03 -4.52 -9.73
C ILE A 69 -41.37 -5.38 -10.82
N LEU A 70 -40.60 -6.42 -10.43
CA LEU A 70 -39.91 -7.29 -11.38
C LEU A 70 -40.85 -8.32 -12.03
N ILE A 71 -41.87 -8.77 -11.31
CA ILE A 71 -42.88 -9.71 -11.82
C ILE A 71 -43.76 -9.01 -12.87
N GLN A 72 -44.16 -7.76 -12.61
CA GLN A 72 -44.96 -6.97 -13.54
C GLN A 72 -44.17 -6.54 -14.79
N ASP A 73 -42.85 -6.36 -14.66
CA ASP A 73 -41.96 -6.03 -15.79
C ASP A 73 -40.67 -6.89 -15.76
N PRO A 74 -40.70 -8.12 -16.33
CA PRO A 74 -39.52 -8.97 -16.41
C PRO A 74 -38.41 -8.42 -17.32
N GLN A 75 -38.73 -7.50 -18.25
CA GLN A 75 -37.69 -6.83 -19.07
C GLN A 75 -36.82 -5.95 -18.18
N ARG A 76 -37.41 -5.30 -17.18
CA ARG A 76 -36.67 -4.54 -16.18
C ARG A 76 -35.65 -5.40 -15.44
N ALA A 77 -36.00 -6.61 -15.05
CA ALA A 77 -35.06 -7.55 -14.43
C ALA A 77 -33.88 -7.89 -15.36
N THR A 78 -34.16 -8.10 -16.65
CA THR A 78 -33.14 -8.35 -17.68
C THR A 78 -32.19 -7.17 -17.84
N VAL A 79 -32.71 -5.94 -17.91
CA VAL A 79 -31.90 -4.71 -18.02
C VAL A 79 -31.07 -4.52 -16.75
N MET A 80 -31.69 -4.66 -15.58
CA MET A 80 -31.04 -4.51 -14.28
C MET A 80 -29.92 -5.54 -14.10
N GLY A 81 -30.14 -6.80 -14.49
CA GLY A 81 -29.14 -7.85 -14.48
C GLY A 81 -27.94 -7.57 -15.39
N LYS A 82 -28.17 -7.03 -16.60
CA LYS A 82 -27.07 -6.56 -17.47
C LYS A 82 -26.26 -5.45 -16.82
N GLN A 83 -26.93 -4.47 -16.21
CA GLN A 83 -26.25 -3.39 -15.48
C GLN A 83 -25.47 -3.92 -14.28
N ALA A 84 -26.02 -4.91 -13.57
CA ALA A 84 -25.37 -5.57 -12.44
C ALA A 84 -24.07 -6.26 -12.87
N ARG A 85 -24.09 -7.00 -13.98
CA ARG A 85 -22.89 -7.64 -14.52
C ARG A 85 -21.82 -6.63 -14.90
N ILE A 86 -22.18 -5.58 -15.65
CA ILE A 86 -21.26 -4.50 -16.04
C ILE A 86 -20.65 -3.84 -14.79
N HIS A 87 -21.47 -3.61 -13.76
CA HIS A 87 -21.00 -3.02 -12.52
C HIS A 87 -19.97 -3.92 -11.81
N VAL A 88 -20.27 -5.22 -11.67
CA VAL A 88 -19.37 -6.17 -11.01
C VAL A 88 -18.06 -6.35 -11.78
N GLU A 89 -18.13 -6.54 -13.10
CA GLU A 89 -16.94 -6.68 -13.94
C GLU A 89 -16.02 -5.45 -13.82
N LYS A 90 -16.60 -4.23 -13.77
CA LYS A 90 -15.85 -2.97 -13.68
C LYS A 90 -15.27 -2.70 -12.29
N SER A 91 -16.04 -2.99 -11.23
CA SER A 91 -15.71 -2.56 -9.87
C SER A 91 -15.05 -3.65 -9.03
N PHE A 92 -15.35 -4.92 -9.31
CA PHE A 92 -14.96 -6.07 -8.49
C PHE A 92 -14.35 -7.21 -9.33
N GLY A 93 -14.08 -6.96 -10.62
CA GLY A 93 -13.43 -7.91 -11.52
C GLY A 93 -11.95 -8.14 -11.19
N ALA A 94 -11.41 -9.26 -11.67
CA ALA A 94 -10.00 -9.64 -11.44
C ALA A 94 -9.00 -8.59 -11.94
N ASP A 95 -9.28 -7.97 -13.09
CA ASP A 95 -8.44 -6.90 -13.64
C ASP A 95 -8.40 -5.69 -12.70
N ARG A 96 -9.57 -5.28 -12.19
CA ARG A 96 -9.64 -4.15 -11.26
C ARG A 96 -8.92 -4.43 -9.95
N PHE A 97 -9.08 -5.65 -9.42
CA PHE A 97 -8.35 -6.10 -8.23
C PHE A 97 -6.83 -6.05 -8.46
N ARG A 98 -6.36 -6.54 -9.62
CA ARG A 98 -4.95 -6.54 -9.98
C ARG A 98 -4.38 -5.12 -10.07
N GLU A 99 -5.08 -4.21 -10.75
CA GLU A 99 -4.67 -2.80 -10.84
C GLU A 99 -4.49 -2.16 -9.45
N GLN A 100 -5.48 -2.33 -8.58
CA GLN A 100 -5.45 -1.77 -7.22
C GLN A 100 -4.35 -2.40 -6.36
N TRP A 101 -4.13 -3.71 -6.52
CA TRP A 101 -3.07 -4.43 -5.83
C TRP A 101 -1.70 -3.94 -6.25
N ASP A 102 -1.46 -3.83 -7.56
CA ASP A 102 -0.20 -3.36 -8.12
C ASP A 102 0.10 -1.92 -7.69
N GLU A 103 -0.90 -1.02 -7.76
CA GLU A 103 -0.79 0.35 -7.27
C GLU A 103 -0.42 0.40 -5.78
N LEU A 104 -1.09 -0.40 -4.95
CA LEU A 104 -0.83 -0.45 -3.51
C LEU A 104 0.58 -0.96 -3.22
N VAL A 105 1.00 -2.07 -3.84
CA VAL A 105 2.35 -2.65 -3.65
C VAL A 105 3.42 -1.65 -4.06
N LEU A 106 3.28 -1.01 -5.21
CA LEU A 106 4.25 -0.01 -5.70
C LEU A 106 4.32 1.19 -4.75
N SER A 107 3.17 1.69 -4.26
CA SER A 107 3.14 2.81 -3.32
C SER A 107 3.88 2.53 -2.00
N THR A 108 3.92 1.26 -1.56
CA THR A 108 4.66 0.89 -0.34
C THR A 108 6.17 0.89 -0.54
N GLN A 109 6.66 0.57 -1.74
CA GLN A 109 8.09 0.63 -2.05
C GLN A 109 8.60 2.06 -2.06
N GLU A 110 7.86 2.99 -2.66
CA GLU A 110 8.24 4.41 -2.69
C GLU A 110 8.30 5.02 -1.29
N ARG A 111 7.35 4.65 -0.42
CA ARG A 111 7.36 5.09 0.99
C ARG A 111 8.60 4.58 1.73
N LYS A 112 9.03 3.33 1.53
CA LYS A 112 10.27 2.81 2.14
C LYS A 112 11.53 3.51 1.60
N SER A 113 11.58 3.80 0.31
CA SER A 113 12.70 4.52 -0.32
C SER A 113 12.85 5.94 0.27
N LYS A 114 11.75 6.69 0.39
CA LYS A 114 11.76 8.04 1.00
C LYS A 114 12.01 8.03 2.51
N ARG A 115 11.65 6.94 3.20
CA ARG A 115 11.85 6.76 4.65
C ARG A 115 13.20 6.17 5.00
N LYS A 116 14.14 6.02 4.05
CA LYS A 116 15.53 5.69 4.35
C LYS A 116 16.15 6.90 5.09
N VAL A 117 15.88 6.98 6.39
CA VAL A 117 16.51 7.90 7.32
C VAL A 117 18.02 7.74 7.16
N MET A 118 18.74 8.85 6.97
CA MET A 118 20.20 8.83 6.93
C MET A 118 20.70 8.03 8.14
N PRO A 119 21.53 6.99 7.95
CA PRO A 119 22.02 6.22 9.08
C PRO A 119 22.77 7.18 10.01
N SER A 120 22.44 7.13 11.30
CA SER A 120 22.92 8.07 12.33
C SER A 120 24.45 8.15 12.47
N GLY A 121 25.19 7.27 11.78
CA GLY A 121 26.65 7.26 11.69
C GLY A 121 27.27 7.86 10.41
N ALA A 122 26.47 8.30 9.43
CA ALA A 122 27.00 8.77 8.13
C ALA A 122 27.90 10.02 8.24
N LEU A 123 27.72 10.83 9.29
CA LEU A 123 28.55 12.01 9.58
C LEU A 123 29.70 11.73 10.56
N ILE A 124 29.64 10.63 11.33
CA ILE A 124 30.63 10.32 12.36
C ILE A 124 31.93 9.82 11.73
N VAL A 125 31.83 8.98 10.70
CA VAL A 125 33.00 8.41 10.01
C VAL A 125 33.93 9.47 9.41
N PRO A 126 33.47 10.46 8.62
CA PRO A 126 34.38 11.48 8.08
C PRO A 126 34.98 12.38 9.17
N LEU A 127 34.24 12.67 10.26
CA LEU A 127 34.74 13.47 11.37
C LEU A 127 35.87 12.78 12.14
N VAL A 128 35.71 11.48 12.43
CA VAL A 128 36.75 10.68 13.11
C VAL A 128 37.98 10.52 12.22
N SER A 129 37.79 10.28 10.91
CA SER A 129 38.90 10.21 9.94
C SER A 129 39.66 11.53 9.85
N MET A 130 38.96 12.67 9.85
CA MET A 130 39.57 14.00 9.84
C MET A 130 40.37 14.26 11.12
N LEU A 131 39.82 13.90 12.28
CA LEU A 131 40.52 14.04 13.57
C LEU A 131 41.80 13.20 13.61
N PHE A 132 41.75 11.96 13.14
CA PHE A 132 42.93 11.09 13.08
C PHE A 132 44.04 11.65 12.19
N LEU A 133 43.67 12.23 11.04
CA LEU A 133 44.61 12.89 10.13
C LEU A 133 45.30 14.08 10.82
N VAL A 134 44.52 14.94 11.49
CA VAL A 134 45.04 16.12 12.20
C VAL A 134 46.01 15.70 13.31
N VAL A 135 45.64 14.71 14.12
CA VAL A 135 46.52 14.19 15.20
C VAL A 135 47.81 13.60 14.63
N SER A 136 47.72 12.86 13.52
CA SER A 136 48.88 12.28 12.85
C SER A 136 49.84 13.36 12.34
N ILE A 137 49.31 14.44 11.74
CA ILE A 137 50.12 15.57 11.27
C ILE A 137 50.83 16.25 12.45
N ILE A 138 50.12 16.52 13.55
CA ILE A 138 50.71 17.13 14.75
C ILE A 138 51.85 16.26 15.31
N PHE A 139 51.64 14.94 15.37
CA PHE A 139 52.65 14.00 15.84
C PHE A 139 53.90 13.98 14.95
N ILE A 140 53.72 13.97 13.63
CA ILE A 140 54.83 14.03 12.67
C ILE A 140 55.62 15.34 12.83
N LEU A 141 54.92 16.48 12.94
CA LEU A 141 55.57 17.77 13.17
C LEU A 141 56.37 17.77 14.48
N TRP A 142 55.83 17.21 15.56
CA TRP A 142 56.54 17.09 16.83
C TRP A 142 57.81 16.23 16.72
N ILE A 143 57.76 15.11 16.00
CA ILE A 143 58.95 14.27 15.71
C ILE A 143 60.00 15.06 14.95
N ILE A 144 59.60 15.77 13.89
CA ILE A 144 60.53 16.56 13.05
C ILE A 144 61.16 17.67 13.89
N THR A 145 60.39 18.43 14.65
CA THR A 145 60.93 19.48 15.53
C THR A 145 61.87 18.91 16.58
N GLY A 146 61.51 17.78 17.21
CA GLY A 146 62.37 17.09 18.18
C GLY A 146 63.69 16.62 17.56
N PHE A 147 63.65 16.12 16.33
CA PHE A 147 64.84 15.71 15.58
C PHE A 147 65.74 16.91 15.22
N VAL A 148 65.15 18.01 14.73
CA VAL A 148 65.89 19.24 14.40
C VAL A 148 66.55 19.83 15.64
N LEU A 149 65.84 19.88 16.78
CA LEU A 149 66.41 20.38 18.04
C LEU A 149 67.59 19.54 18.52
N ARG A 150 67.50 18.21 18.42
CA ARG A 150 68.64 17.32 18.74
C ARG A 150 69.81 17.55 17.80
N SER A 151 69.57 17.66 16.50
CA SER A 151 70.61 17.93 15.51
C SER A 151 71.30 19.29 15.73
N VAL A 152 70.55 20.33 16.09
CA VAL A 152 71.11 21.66 16.42
C VAL A 152 71.91 21.61 17.72
N ALA A 153 71.44 20.88 18.74
CA ALA A 153 72.17 20.71 20.00
C ALA A 153 73.47 19.91 19.85
N GLU A 154 73.49 18.87 19.00
CA GLU A 154 74.69 18.12 18.65
C GLU A 154 75.66 18.99 17.84
N TYR A 155 75.15 19.81 16.90
CA TYR A 155 75.96 20.73 16.11
C TYR A 155 76.60 21.84 16.96
N SER A 156 75.85 22.41 17.92
CA SER A 156 76.38 23.44 18.84
C SER A 156 77.41 22.85 19.80
N SER A 157 77.16 21.65 20.35
CA SER A 157 78.10 20.97 21.25
C SER A 157 79.39 20.56 20.51
N GLY A 158 79.29 20.10 19.27
CA GLY A 158 80.45 19.76 18.43
C GLY A 158 81.29 20.98 18.03
N ARG A 159 80.67 22.15 17.83
CA ARG A 159 81.41 23.41 17.59
C ARG A 159 82.16 23.90 18.83
N VAL A 160 81.58 23.78 20.02
CA VAL A 160 82.23 24.20 21.27
C VAL A 160 83.48 23.37 21.56
N LEU A 161 83.40 22.04 21.36
CA LEU A 161 84.55 21.14 21.54
C LEU A 161 85.68 21.38 20.53
N ALA A 162 85.35 21.84 19.32
CA ALA A 162 86.35 22.18 18.30
C ALA A 162 87.07 23.52 18.53
N GLN A 163 86.60 24.34 19.48
CA GLN A 163 87.23 25.63 19.84
C GLN A 163 88.16 25.52 21.07
N GLU A 164 88.18 24.38 21.77
CA GLU A 164 89.05 24.13 22.95
C GLU A 164 90.27 23.23 22.66
N LEU A 165 90.54 22.90 21.39
CA LEU A 165 91.76 22.21 20.92
C LEU A 165 92.62 23.16 20.08
#